data_AF-A0A194YP87-F1
#
_entry.id   AF-A0A194YP87-F1
#
_cell.length_a   1.000
_cell.length_b   1.000
_cell.length_c   1.000
_cell.angle_alpha   90.00
_cell.angle_beta   90.00
_cell.angle_gamma   90.00
#
_symmetry.space_group_name_H-M   'P 1'
#
loop_
_entity.id
_entity.type
_entity.pdbx_description
1 polymer ?
#
loop_
_entity_poly.entity_id
_entity_poly.type
_entity_poly.pdbx_seq_one_letter_code
_entity_poly.pdbx_strand_id
1 'polypeptide(L)'
;MAKKKACHQCRQMTAKFTGACKSNRNGNMGPCPIRYCSRCLPNRYGEQVKVTQMQDCWTCPKCRGICNCSRCRKKMGEMPTGRLADVAKASGCSSVHDLLQKGNEAVAAAHVDGAQAGEDDPIEATARFKLFGFWIIP
;
A
#
# COMPACT_ATOMS: atom_id res chain seq x y z
N MET A 1 -23.26 -22.07 4.88
CA MET A 1 -22.11 -21.38 4.24
C MET A 1 -21.81 -20.09 5.00
N ALA A 2 -20.60 -19.90 5.54
CA ALA A 2 -20.25 -18.65 6.23
C ALA A 2 -20.22 -17.47 5.24
N LYS A 3 -20.88 -16.35 5.55
CA LYS A 3 -20.90 -15.14 4.70
C LYS A 3 -19.48 -14.58 4.56
N LYS A 4 -18.90 -14.66 3.36
CA LYS A 4 -17.61 -14.06 3.01
C LYS A 4 -17.75 -12.55 2.89
N LYS A 5 -16.75 -11.79 3.31
CA LYS A 5 -16.66 -10.33 3.07
C LYS A 5 -15.37 -10.00 2.30
N ALA A 6 -15.21 -8.77 1.84
CA ALA A 6 -13.96 -8.33 1.23
C ALA A 6 -13.03 -7.73 2.28
N CYS A 7 -11.75 -8.12 2.26
CA CYS A 7 -10.74 -7.43 3.05
C CYS A 7 -10.51 -6.02 2.51
N HIS A 8 -10.47 -5.00 3.37
CA HIS A 8 -10.20 -3.63 2.95
C HIS A 8 -8.84 -3.45 2.26
N GLN A 9 -7.81 -4.14 2.77
CA GLN A 9 -6.44 -3.99 2.27
C GLN A 9 -6.21 -4.73 0.95
N CYS A 10 -6.41 -6.05 0.92
CA CYS A 10 -6.11 -6.86 -0.27
C CYS A 10 -7.31 -7.08 -1.19
N ARG A 11 -8.52 -6.64 -0.79
CA ARG A 11 -9.78 -6.76 -1.55
C ARG A 11 -10.22 -8.20 -1.86
N GLN A 12 -9.49 -9.19 -1.36
CA GLN A 12 -9.85 -10.60 -1.50
C GLN A 12 -11.01 -10.96 -0.58
N MET A 13 -11.88 -11.84 -1.07
CA MET A 13 -12.95 -12.43 -0.28
C MET A 13 -12.38 -13.45 0.68
N THR A 14 -12.70 -13.35 1.96
CA THR A 14 -12.24 -14.32 2.96
C THR A 14 -13.33 -14.60 3.99
N ALA A 15 -13.18 -15.69 4.74
CA ALA A 15 -13.96 -15.95 5.95
C ALA A 15 -13.15 -15.62 7.22
N LYS A 16 -11.82 -15.49 7.11
CA LYS A 16 -10.89 -15.26 8.22
C LYS A 16 -10.67 -13.74 8.42
N PHE A 17 -11.64 -13.09 9.07
CA PHE A 17 -11.53 -11.68 9.45
C PHE A 17 -11.04 -11.47 10.87
N THR A 18 -10.50 -10.28 11.07
CA THR A 18 -10.27 -9.72 12.39
C THR A 18 -11.58 -9.22 13.03
N GLY A 19 -11.47 -8.77 14.28
CA GLY A 19 -12.59 -8.19 15.05
C GLY A 19 -13.35 -7.10 14.29
N ALA A 20 -14.58 -6.82 14.73
CA ALA A 20 -15.37 -5.73 14.14
C ALA A 20 -14.85 -4.40 14.66
N CYS A 21 -14.66 -3.43 13.75
CA CYS A 21 -14.42 -2.06 14.17
C CYS A 21 -15.63 -1.55 14.95
N LYS A 22 -15.39 -1.01 16.13
CA LYS A 22 -16.44 -0.52 17.03
C LYS A 22 -16.72 0.97 16.88
N SER A 23 -15.80 1.72 16.27
CA SER A 23 -16.03 3.12 15.88
C SER A 23 -17.23 3.25 14.93
N ASN A 24 -18.05 4.27 15.17
CA ASN A 24 -18.96 4.80 14.17
C ASN A 24 -18.14 5.46 13.04
N ARG A 25 -18.75 5.66 11.88
CA ARG A 25 -18.11 6.46 10.83
C ARG A 25 -18.10 7.92 11.30
N ASN A 26 -16.98 8.61 11.11
CA ASN A 26 -16.95 10.07 11.15
C ASN A 26 -17.93 10.58 10.06
N GLY A 27 -19.17 10.94 10.45
CA GLY A 27 -20.23 11.46 9.58
C GLY A 27 -21.39 10.53 9.16
N ASN A 28 -21.41 9.22 9.48
CA ASN A 28 -22.58 8.36 9.25
C ASN A 28 -22.98 7.61 10.53
N MET A 29 -24.28 7.57 10.83
CA MET A 29 -24.88 6.96 12.03
C MET A 29 -24.86 5.41 12.07
N GLY A 30 -23.85 4.75 11.51
CA GLY A 30 -23.79 3.29 11.41
C GLY A 30 -22.43 2.69 11.77
N PRO A 31 -22.39 1.37 12.07
CA PRO A 31 -21.17 0.67 12.41
C PRO A 31 -20.21 0.64 11.21
N CYS A 32 -18.90 0.73 11.50
CA CYS A 32 -17.90 0.72 10.45
C CYS A 32 -17.89 -0.63 9.67
N PRO A 33 -18.06 -0.62 8.34
CA PRO A 33 -18.12 -1.85 7.53
C PRO A 33 -16.74 -2.43 7.22
N ILE A 34 -15.66 -1.73 7.61
CA ILE A 34 -14.29 -2.08 7.25
C ILE A 34 -13.84 -3.31 8.02
N ARG A 35 -13.23 -4.26 7.31
CA ARG A 35 -12.65 -5.47 7.88
C ARG A 35 -11.29 -5.76 7.27
N TYR A 36 -10.41 -6.37 8.04
CA TYR A 36 -9.10 -6.81 7.59
C TYR A 36 -9.03 -8.34 7.69
N CYS A 37 -8.31 -8.97 6.77
CA CYS A 37 -8.04 -10.40 6.87
C CYS A 37 -6.90 -10.65 7.86
N SER A 38 -6.80 -11.89 8.34
CA SER A 38 -5.78 -12.30 9.32
C SER A 38 -4.33 -12.08 8.89
N ARG A 39 -4.06 -11.95 7.58
CA ARG A 39 -2.72 -11.66 7.04
C ARG A 39 -2.43 -10.17 6.96
N CYS A 40 -3.41 -9.37 6.51
CA CYS A 40 -3.18 -7.96 6.24
C CYS A 40 -3.05 -7.14 7.50
N LEU A 41 -3.83 -7.44 8.55
CA LEU A 41 -3.78 -6.64 9.77
C LEU A 41 -2.38 -6.66 10.43
N PRO A 42 -1.77 -7.82 10.74
CA PRO A 42 -0.45 -7.86 11.35
C PRO A 42 0.64 -7.34 10.40
N ASN A 43 0.69 -7.80 9.15
CA ASN A 43 1.78 -7.39 8.25
C ASN A 43 1.74 -5.89 7.90
N ARG A 44 0.56 -5.26 7.87
CA ARG A 44 0.44 -3.85 7.47
C ARG A 44 0.41 -2.88 8.64
N TYR A 45 0.00 -3.31 9.82
CA TYR A 45 -0.24 -2.42 10.97
C TYR A 45 0.32 -2.97 12.30
N GLY A 46 0.93 -4.15 12.32
CA GLY A 46 1.51 -4.74 13.53
C GLY A 46 0.48 -5.32 14.51
N GLU A 47 -0.81 -5.26 14.18
CA GLU A 47 -1.90 -5.63 15.09
C GLU A 47 -2.29 -7.11 14.96
N GLN A 48 -2.22 -7.83 16.08
CA GLN A 48 -2.57 -9.24 16.13
C GLN A 48 -4.10 -9.47 16.14
N VAL A 49 -4.54 -10.44 15.33
CA VAL A 49 -5.97 -10.76 15.16
C VAL A 49 -6.66 -11.08 16.48
N LYS A 50 -6.03 -11.93 17.32
CA LYS A 50 -6.61 -12.37 18.61
C LYS A 50 -6.86 -11.17 19.53
N VAL A 51 -5.87 -10.29 19.68
CA VAL A 51 -5.97 -9.08 20.50
C VAL A 51 -7.12 -8.19 20.01
N THR A 52 -7.24 -7.99 18.69
CA THR A 52 -8.33 -7.15 18.14
C THR A 52 -9.73 -7.77 18.22
N GLN A 53 -9.84 -9.09 18.40
CA GLN A 53 -11.12 -9.76 18.63
C GLN A 53 -11.55 -9.70 20.10
N MET A 54 -10.58 -9.70 21.02
CA MET A 54 -10.83 -9.64 22.46
C MET A 54 -11.00 -8.21 22.98
N GLN A 55 -10.46 -7.20 22.28
CA GLN A 55 -10.63 -5.81 22.69
C GLN A 55 -12.01 -5.27 22.34
N ASP A 56 -12.81 -4.97 23.36
CA ASP A 56 -14.17 -4.45 23.24
C ASP A 56 -14.25 -3.07 22.56
N CYS A 57 -13.14 -2.33 22.51
CA CYS A 57 -13.05 -0.98 21.95
C CYS A 57 -12.18 -0.87 20.68
N TRP A 58 -11.86 -1.99 20.00
CA TRP A 58 -10.95 -1.94 18.85
C TRP A 58 -11.48 -1.06 17.70
N THR A 59 -10.62 -0.13 17.26
CA THR A 59 -10.90 0.79 16.15
C THR A 59 -9.96 0.50 14.98
N CYS A 60 -10.53 0.34 13.78
CA CYS A 60 -9.75 -0.06 12.63
C CYS A 60 -8.77 1.02 12.17
N PRO A 61 -7.66 0.65 11.48
CA PRO A 61 -6.66 1.59 10.99
C PRO A 61 -7.24 2.76 10.17
N LYS A 62 -8.29 2.50 9.38
CA LYS A 62 -8.95 3.56 8.61
C LYS A 62 -9.69 4.58 9.48
N CYS A 63 -10.40 4.14 10.51
CA CYS A 63 -11.09 5.03 11.44
C CYS A 63 -10.11 5.82 12.30
N ARG A 64 -8.92 5.26 12.58
CA ARG A 64 -7.79 5.95 13.23
C ARG A 64 -7.02 6.90 12.31
N GLY A 65 -7.34 6.97 11.01
CA GLY A 65 -6.62 7.81 10.05
C GLY A 65 -5.26 7.26 9.58
N ILE A 66 -4.84 6.08 10.03
CA ILE A 66 -3.51 5.50 9.73
C ILE A 66 -3.52 4.47 8.59
N CYS A 67 -4.61 4.36 7.84
CA CYS A 67 -4.74 3.33 6.80
C CYS A 67 -3.75 3.53 5.65
N ASN A 68 -2.80 2.61 5.51
CA ASN A 68 -1.78 2.62 4.46
C ASN A 68 -2.21 1.88 3.19
N CYS A 69 -3.51 1.73 2.91
CA CYS A 69 -3.93 1.16 1.63
C CYS A 69 -3.78 2.18 0.51
N SER A 70 -3.55 1.71 -0.72
CA SER A 70 -3.32 2.60 -1.87
C SER A 70 -4.45 3.60 -2.12
N ARG A 71 -5.71 3.21 -1.89
CA ARG A 71 -6.88 4.11 -2.04
C ARG A 71 -6.92 5.18 -0.95
N CYS A 72 -6.62 4.84 0.30
CA CYS A 72 -6.63 5.78 1.40
C CYS A 72 -5.48 6.79 1.28
N ARG A 73 -4.26 6.33 0.95
CA ARG A 73 -3.11 7.23 0.74
C ARG A 73 -3.31 8.19 -0.42
N LYS A 74 -3.80 7.72 -1.56
CA LYS A 74 -4.17 8.60 -2.70
C LYS A 74 -5.17 9.69 -2.30
N LYS A 75 -6.16 9.36 -1.46
CA LYS A 75 -7.13 10.35 -0.95
C LYS A 75 -6.48 11.41 -0.05
N MET A 76 -5.38 11.07 0.62
CA MET A 76 -4.60 11.99 1.46
C MET A 76 -3.50 12.72 0.66
N GLY A 77 -3.40 12.53 -0.66
CA GLY A 77 -2.35 13.13 -1.49
C GLY A 77 -1.00 12.40 -1.38
N GLU A 78 -0.96 11.23 -0.75
CA GLU A 78 0.27 10.46 -0.55
C GLU A 78 0.47 9.38 -1.61
N MET A 79 1.74 8.99 -1.80
CA MET A 79 2.10 7.88 -2.67
C MET A 79 1.46 6.55 -2.24
N PRO A 80 0.89 5.77 -3.17
CA PRO A 80 0.25 4.51 -2.83
C PRO A 80 1.26 3.52 -2.27
N THR A 81 0.92 2.88 -1.15
CA THR A 81 1.79 1.85 -0.57
C THR A 81 1.69 0.55 -1.35
N GLY A 82 2.77 0.20 -2.06
CA GLY A 82 2.93 -1.06 -2.78
C GLY A 82 3.03 -2.29 -1.88
N ARG A 83 3.65 -3.36 -2.41
CA ARG A 83 3.92 -4.62 -1.70
C ARG A 83 5.12 -4.49 -0.76
N LEU A 84 4.99 -3.70 0.30
CA LEU A 84 6.09 -3.43 1.24
C LEU A 84 6.16 -4.39 2.44
N ALA A 85 5.38 -5.46 2.48
CA ALA A 85 5.32 -6.33 3.66
C ALA A 85 6.65 -7.07 3.90
N ASP A 86 7.26 -7.60 2.83
CA ASP A 86 8.52 -8.34 2.92
C ASP A 86 9.69 -7.37 3.12
N VAL A 87 9.64 -6.24 2.41
CA VAL A 87 10.53 -5.09 2.57
C VAL A 87 10.59 -4.63 4.03
N ALA A 88 9.44 -4.40 4.67
CA ALA A 88 9.38 -3.98 6.07
C ALA A 88 10.06 -4.99 7.00
N LYS A 89 9.84 -6.28 6.79
CA LYS A 89 10.47 -7.34 7.59
C LYS A 89 11.99 -7.39 7.39
N ALA A 90 12.45 -7.28 6.14
CA ALA A 90 13.87 -7.24 5.81
C ALA A 90 14.57 -6.04 6.48
N SER A 91 13.89 -4.89 6.57
CA SER A 91 14.37 -3.70 7.29
C SER A 91 14.18 -3.75 8.81
N GLY A 92 13.92 -4.93 9.39
CA GLY A 92 13.73 -5.12 10.83
C GLY A 92 12.48 -4.47 11.42
N CYS A 93 11.49 -4.12 10.60
CA CYS A 93 10.23 -3.55 11.05
C CYS A 93 9.19 -4.66 11.27
N SER A 94 8.32 -4.49 12.28
CA SER A 94 7.27 -5.47 12.55
C SER A 94 6.11 -5.38 11.54
N SER A 95 5.93 -4.20 10.94
CA SER A 95 4.86 -3.93 9.99
C SER A 95 5.22 -2.85 8.97
N VAL A 96 4.42 -2.78 7.90
CA VAL A 96 4.53 -1.68 6.92
C VAL A 96 4.25 -0.32 7.54
N HIS A 97 3.39 -0.23 8.56
CA HIS A 97 3.13 1.03 9.24
C HIS A 97 4.39 1.56 9.92
N ASP A 98 5.11 0.70 10.63
CA ASP A 98 6.38 1.04 11.29
C ASP A 98 7.43 1.49 10.26
N LEU A 99 7.55 0.77 9.13
CA LEU A 99 8.46 1.16 8.05
C LEU A 99 8.13 2.56 7.53
N LEU A 100 6.83 2.87 7.33
CA LEU A 100 6.40 4.19 6.87
C LEU A 100 6.64 5.30 7.91
N GLN A 101 6.57 4.99 9.21
CA GLN A 101 6.90 5.94 10.27
C GLN A 101 8.39 6.31 10.31
N LYS A 102 9.28 5.41 9.86
CA LYS A 102 10.72 5.70 9.71
C LYS A 102 11.03 6.69 8.57
N GLY A 103 10.04 7.07 7.76
CA GLY A 103 10.18 8.08 6.72
C GLY A 103 10.52 7.55 5.33
N ASN A 104 10.54 8.46 4.35
CA ASN A 104 10.67 8.11 2.94
C ASN A 104 12.04 7.51 2.58
N GLU A 105 13.10 7.90 3.29
CA GLU A 105 14.45 7.37 3.10
C GLU A 105 14.51 5.87 3.41
N ALA A 106 13.91 5.46 4.54
CA ALA A 106 13.81 4.05 4.91
C ALA A 106 12.98 3.25 3.89
N VAL A 107 11.97 3.86 3.27
CA VAL A 107 11.17 3.22 2.22
C VAL A 107 11.97 3.12 0.92
N ALA A 108 12.73 4.14 0.54
CA ALA A 108 13.54 4.18 -0.67
C ALA A 108 14.72 3.20 -0.59
N ALA A 109 15.45 3.18 0.53
CA ALA A 109 16.52 2.23 0.81
C ALA A 109 16.04 0.78 0.75
N ALA A 110 14.75 0.54 0.98
CA ALA A 110 14.20 -0.80 0.96
C ALA A 110 13.61 -1.20 -0.41
N HIS A 111 13.52 -0.27 -1.38
CA HIS A 111 13.19 -0.57 -2.79
C HIS A 111 14.42 -0.96 -3.64
N VAL A 112 15.64 -0.62 -3.21
CA VAL A 112 16.88 -0.91 -3.98
C VAL A 112 17.27 -2.40 -3.95
N ASP A 113 16.89 -3.16 -2.93
CA ASP A 113 17.22 -4.59 -2.85
C ASP A 113 16.24 -5.52 -3.62
N GLY A 114 15.25 -4.96 -4.33
CA GLY A 114 14.20 -5.70 -5.03
C GLY A 114 14.22 -5.63 -6.56
N ALA A 115 15.18 -4.93 -7.17
CA ALA A 115 15.30 -4.80 -8.61
C ALA A 115 16.30 -5.85 -9.16
N GLN A 116 15.80 -7.03 -9.51
CA GLN A 116 16.51 -7.90 -10.46
C GLN A 116 16.18 -7.46 -11.89
N ALA A 117 17.23 -6.99 -12.57
CA ALA A 117 17.53 -7.03 -14.01
C ALA A 117 16.37 -6.88 -15.02
N GLY A 118 16.24 -5.67 -15.57
CA GLY A 118 16.18 -5.53 -17.02
C GLY A 118 17.50 -4.91 -17.46
N GLU A 119 18.30 -5.63 -18.24
CA GLU A 119 19.43 -5.03 -18.95
C GLU A 119 18.87 -4.01 -19.95
N ASP A 120 19.27 -2.75 -19.80
CA ASP A 120 19.02 -1.72 -20.80
C ASP A 120 20.00 -1.93 -21.96
N ASP A 121 19.60 -2.68 -22.99
CA ASP A 121 20.29 -2.68 -24.28
C ASP A 121 20.28 -1.25 -24.86
N PRO A 122 21.44 -0.63 -25.17
CA PRO A 122 21.45 0.67 -25.82
C PRO A 122 21.05 0.52 -27.29
N ILE A 123 19.82 0.91 -27.61
CA ILE A 123 19.36 1.03 -28.99
C ILE A 123 20.07 2.25 -29.61
N GLU A 124 21.07 1.98 -30.44
CA GLU A 124 21.74 2.96 -31.31
C GLU A 124 20.71 3.57 -32.28
N ALA A 125 20.13 4.70 -31.92
CA ALA A 125 19.28 5.48 -32.81
C ALA A 125 20.15 6.38 -33.69
N THR A 126 20.57 5.84 -34.83
CA THR A 126 21.14 6.63 -35.94
C THR A 126 20.09 7.62 -36.47
N ALA A 127 20.19 8.87 -36.03
CA ALA A 127 19.40 9.96 -36.57
C ALA A 127 19.87 10.30 -38.00
N ARG A 128 19.14 9.78 -38.99
CA ARG A 128 19.23 10.23 -40.39
C ARG A 128 18.92 11.73 -40.47
N PHE A 129 19.91 12.50 -40.93
CA PHE A 129 19.78 13.87 -41.41
C PHE A 129 18.56 14.01 -42.34
N LYS A 130 17.57 14.80 -41.94
CA LYS A 130 16.64 15.45 -42.87
C LYS A 130 17.20 16.85 -43.15
N LEU A 131 17.92 16.95 -44.26
CA LEU A 131 18.30 18.22 -44.88
C LEU A 131 17.01 18.98 -45.24
N PHE A 132 16.81 20.13 -44.61
CA PHE A 132 15.89 21.17 -45.06
C PHE A 132 16.69 22.46 -45.20
N GLY A 133 16.69 23.04 -46.41
CA GLY A 133 17.28 24.36 -46.63
C GLY A 133 17.84 24.54 -48.04
N PHE A 134 16.97 24.57 -49.04
CA PHE A 134 17.30 25.08 -50.38
C PHE A 134 16.92 26.57 -50.40
N TRP A 135 17.90 27.46 -50.34
CA TRP A 135 17.72 28.86 -50.74
C TRP A 135 19.04 29.43 -51.25
N ILE A 136 19.27 29.37 -52.56
CA ILE A 136 20.15 30.28 -53.28
C ILE A 136 19.50 30.57 -54.65
N ILE A 137 19.12 31.83 -54.84
CA ILE A 137 18.87 32.56 -56.11
C ILE A 137 19.82 33.77 -55.99
N PRO A 138 20.63 34.15 -57.01
CA PRO A 138 20.20 34.59 -58.35
C PRO A 138 20.52 33.63 -59.49
#